data_AF-A0A1F8KR12-F1
#
_entry.id   AF-A0A1F8KR12-F1
#
_cell.length_a   1.000
_cell.length_b   1.000
_cell.length_c   1.000
_cell.angle_alpha   90.00
_cell.angle_beta   90.00
_cell.angle_gamma   90.00
#
_symmetry.space_group_name_H-M   'P 1'
#
loop_
_entity.id
_entity.type
_entity.pdbx_description
1 polymer ?
#
loop_
_entity_poly.entity_id
_entity_poly.type
_entity_poly.pdbx_seq_one_letter_code
_entity_poly.pdbx_strand_id
1 'polypeptide(L)' 'MEEKENFIQSLLSEPLVAINLGLVGFGEAILDQQAEVVLVDWFPPAGGDQGLIDLLDQLL' A
#
# COMPACT_ATOMS: atom_id res chain seq x y z
N MET A 1 23.93 7.52 -5.63
CA MET A 1 22.72 7.27 -6.45
C MET A 1 22.77 5.87 -7.02
N GLU A 2 23.87 5.47 -7.64
CA GLU A 2 24.12 4.14 -8.20
C GLU A 2 23.90 2.95 -7.23
N GLU A 3 24.32 3.06 -5.97
CA GLU A 3 24.05 2.03 -4.94
C GLU A 3 22.55 1.83 -4.66
N LYS A 4 21.75 2.89 -4.69
CA LYS A 4 20.30 2.82 -4.44
C LYS A 4 19.58 2.13 -5.60
N GLU A 5 20.00 2.40 -6.84
CA GLU A 5 19.47 1.70 -8.03
C GLU A 5 19.78 0.20 -7.98
N ASN A 6 21.01 -0.16 -7.62
CA ASN A 6 21.40 -1.56 -7.46
C ASN A 6 20.58 -2.28 -6.38
N PHE A 7 20.30 -1.59 -5.26
CA PHE A 7 19.44 -2.13 -4.20
C PHE A 7 18.00 -2.38 -4.68
N ILE A 8 17.38 -1.40 -5.37
CA ILE A 8 16.00 -1.56 -5.85
C ILE A 8 15.91 -2.69 -6.88
N GLN A 9 16.88 -2.78 -7.80
CA GLN A 9 16.90 -3.88 -8.77
C GLN A 9 17.01 -5.24 -8.07
N SER A 10 17.90 -5.37 -7.08
CA SER A 10 18.01 -6.60 -6.29
C SER A 10 16.70 -6.96 -5.59
N LEU A 11 16.04 -5.99 -4.95
CA LEU A 11 14.75 -6.20 -4.27
C LEU A 11 13.66 -6.68 -5.24
N LEU A 12 13.57 -6.10 -6.43
CA LEU A 12 12.56 -6.46 -7.43
C LEU A 12 12.89 -7.74 -8.21
N SER A 13 14.09 -8.30 -8.02
CA SER A 13 14.53 -9.56 -8.63
C SER A 13 14.18 -10.78 -7.78
N GLU A 14 13.77 -10.56 -6.53
CA GLU A 14 13.37 -11.61 -5.59
C GLU A 14 11.83 -11.76 -5.57
N PRO A 15 11.29 -12.86 -5.05
CA PRO A 15 9.85 -12.99 -4.84
C PRO A 15 9.30 -11.81 -4.02
N LEU A 16 8.32 -11.11 -4.60
CA LEU A 16 7.72 -9.93 -4.00
C LEU A 16 6.42 -10.27 -3.27
N VAL A 17 6.24 -9.65 -2.11
CA VAL A 17 4.98 -9.64 -1.38
C VAL A 17 4.41 -8.24 -1.47
N ALA A 18 3.22 -8.10 -2.06
CA ALA A 18 2.55 -6.82 -2.16
C ALA A 18 1.80 -6.48 -0.86
N ILE A 19 1.76 -5.21 -0.48
CA ILE A 19 0.84 -4.69 0.53
C ILE A 19 -0.15 -3.81 -0.22
N ASN A 20 -1.36 -4.33 -0.44
CA ASN A 20 -2.39 -3.59 -1.16
C ASN A 20 -3.14 -2.67 -0.20
N LEU A 21 -3.03 -1.37 -0.45
CA LEU A 21 -3.83 -0.32 0.16
C LEU A 21 -4.77 0.25 -0.91
N GLY A 22 -6.07 0.10 -0.70
CA GLY A 22 -7.07 0.63 -1.63
C GLY A 22 -8.01 -0.44 -2.16
N LEU A 23 -8.16 -0.54 -3.48
CA LEU A 23 -9.19 -1.37 -4.10
C LEU A 23 -8.90 -2.86 -3.87
N VAL A 24 -9.88 -3.57 -3.28
CA VAL A 24 -9.81 -5.02 -3.05
C VAL A 24 -9.56 -5.77 -4.37
N GLY A 25 -10.26 -5.38 -5.44
CA GLY A 25 -10.11 -6.01 -6.76
C GLY A 25 -8.70 -5.91 -7.35
N PHE A 26 -7.88 -4.94 -6.94
CA PHE A 26 -6.49 -4.90 -7.36
C PHE A 26 -5.66 -5.99 -6.65
N GLY A 27 -5.89 -6.21 -5.36
CA GLY A 27 -5.24 -7.31 -4.65
C GLY A 27 -5.71 -8.68 -5.10
N GLU A 28 -7.00 -8.84 -5.43
CA GLU A 28 -7.50 -10.07 -6.09
C GLU A 28 -6.78 -10.34 -7.41
N ALA A 29 -6.58 -9.31 -8.25
CA ALA A 29 -5.83 -9.45 -9.50
C ALA A 29 -4.35 -9.84 -9.28
N ILE A 30 -3.75 -9.48 -8.14
CA ILE A 30 -2.39 -9.93 -7.77
C ILE A 30 -2.41 -11.42 -7.37
N LEU A 31 -3.41 -11.85 -6.59
CA LEU A 31 -3.60 -13.26 -6.22
C LEU A 31 -3.80 -14.15 -7.46
N ASP A 32 -4.54 -13.67 -8.46
CA ASP A 32 -4.77 -14.39 -9.73
C ASP A 32 -3.47 -14.63 -10.52
N GLN A 33 -2.46 -13.77 -10.32
CA GLN A 33 -1.12 -13.92 -10.89
C GLN A 33 -0.22 -14.85 -10.03
N GLN A 34 -0.79 -15.50 -9.02
CA GLN A 34 -0.09 -16.38 -8.07
C GLN A 34 1.00 -15.67 -7.26
N ALA A 35 0.88 -14.35 -7.10
CA ALA A 35 1.78 -13.56 -6.26
C ALA A 35 1.17 -13.34 -4.86
N GLU A 36 2.03 -13.17 -3.86
CA GLU A 36 1.61 -12.94 -2.48
C GLU A 36 1.15 -11.49 -2.27
N VAL A 37 0.03 -11.30 -1.57
CA VAL A 37 -0.48 -9.98 -1.23
C VAL A 37 -1.15 -9.96 0.14
N VAL A 38 -0.86 -8.91 0.90
CA VAL A 38 -1.61 -8.52 2.09
C VAL A 38 -2.63 -7.47 1.67
N LEU A 39 -3.91 -7.82 1.80
CA LEU A 39 -5.01 -6.87 1.65
C LEU A 39 -5.18 -6.10 2.95
N VAL A 40 -4.88 -4.81 2.94
CA VAL A 40 -5.10 -3.96 4.11
C VAL A 40 -6.51 -3.38 4.02
N ASP A 41 -7.32 -3.68 5.04
CA ASP A 41 -8.62 -3.04 5.25
C ASP A 41 -8.39 -1.60 5.75
N TRP A 42 -8.13 -0.70 4.81
CA TRP A 42 -7.77 0.68 5.08
C TRP A 42 -8.94 1.62 4.78
N PHE A 43 -9.14 2.57 5.68
CA PHE A 43 -10.07 3.67 5.50
C PHE A 43 -9.37 5.00 5.81
N PRO A 44 -9.72 6.08 5.10
CA PRO A 44 -9.23 7.41 5.45
C PRO A 44 -9.63 7.76 6.89
N PRO A 45 -8.80 8.53 7.61
CA PRO A 45 -9.16 9.09 8.90
C PRO A 45 -10.52 9.78 8.83
N ALA A 46 -11.31 9.64 9.90
CA ALA A 46 -12.68 10.13 9.97
C ALA A 46 -13.61 9.72 8.79
N GLY A 47 -13.31 8.60 8.12
CA GLY A 47 -14.13 8.13 7.00
C GLY A 47 -14.05 9.01 5.75
N GLY A 48 -13.05 9.90 5.65
CA GLY A 48 -12.90 10.80 4.51
C GLY A 48 -13.70 12.09 4.62
N ASP A 49 -14.34 12.35 5.76
CA ASP A 49 -14.99 13.63 6.02
C ASP A 49 -13.92 14.70 6.27
N GLN A 50 -13.86 15.70 5.38
CA GLN A 50 -12.84 16.74 5.44
C GLN A 50 -12.88 17.54 6.75
N GLY A 51 -14.08 17.85 7.27
CA GLY A 51 -14.21 18.62 8.51
C GLY A 51 -13.71 17.85 9.73
N LEU A 52 -13.96 16.54 9.79
CA LEU A 52 -13.44 15.68 10.84
C LEU A 52 -11.94 15.39 10.69
N ILE A 53 -11.43 15.30 9.46
CA ILE A 53 -9.98 15.21 9.19
C ILE A 53 -9.28 16.44 9.75
N ASP A 54 -9.77 17.64 9.42
CA ASP A 54 -9.20 18.91 9.89
C ASP A 54 -9.22 19.03 11.43
N LEU A 55 -10.19 18.38 12.09
CA LEU A 55 -10.26 18.30 13.55
C LEU A 55 -9.24 17.31 14.13
N LEU A 56 -9.10 16.12 13.51
CA LEU A 56 -8.10 15.13 13.91
C LEU A 56 -6.68 15.66 13.78
N ASP A 57 -6.39 16.42 12.71
CA ASP A 57 -5.08 17.05 12.48
C ASP A 57 -4.71 18.07 13.58
N GLN A 58 -5.68 18.61 14.32
CA GLN A 58 -5.40 19.48 15.47
C GLN A 58 -5.06 18.70 16.76
N LEU A 59 -5.33 17.38 16.80
CA LEU A 59 -5.12 16.53 17.98
C LEU A 59 -3.86 15.64 17.90
N LEU A 60 -3.32 15.43 16.69
CA LEU A 60 -2.13 14.63 16.40
C LEU A 60 -0.88 15.52 16.29
#